data_AF-A0A965W231-F1
#
_entry.id   AF-A0A965W231-F1
#
_cell.length_a   1.000
_cell.length_b   1.000
_cell.length_c   1.000
_cell.angle_alpha   90.00
_cell.angle_beta   90.00
_cell.angle_gamma   90.00
#
_symmetry.space_group_name_H-M   'P 1'
#
loop_
_entity.id
_entity.type
_entity.pdbx_description
1 polymer ?
#
loop_
_entity_poly.entity_id
_entity_poly.type
_entity_poly.pdbx_seq_one_letter_code
_entity_poly.pdbx_strand_id
1 'polypeptide(L)'
;MQILTLTEGMAGMESQVKGLANAVSSLTGWKVENRQAQAKAPWCWLPAGVCPLPQFSLPAHQKLSAPWPKLLITCGRRSFPYAAMVAQKSKGQTFTVHIQAPDSGLNKVNLIVAPMHDATTGPNVIQTLG
;
A
#
# COMPACT_ATOMS: atom_id res chain seq x y z
N MET A 1 16.54 0.90 -8.92
CA MET A 1 15.70 0.86 -7.70
C MET A 1 14.33 0.29 -8.08
N GLN A 2 13.54 -0.19 -7.11
CA GLN A 2 12.27 -0.88 -7.37
C GLN A 2 11.10 -0.16 -6.70
N ILE A 3 9.99 -0.11 -7.43
CA ILE A 3 8.67 0.30 -6.97
C ILE A 3 7.85 -0.97 -6.83
N LEU A 4 7.34 -1.24 -5.64
CA LEU A 4 6.41 -2.34 -5.42
C LEU A 4 5.00 -1.78 -5.30
N THR A 5 4.07 -2.36 -6.05
CA THR A 5 2.64 -2.08 -5.86
C THR A 5 1.96 -3.25 -5.17
N LEU A 6 1.03 -2.94 -4.27
CA LEU A 6 0.25 -3.94 -3.55
C LEU A 6 -1.22 -3.55 -3.49
N THR A 7 -2.09 -4.38 -4.06
CA THR A 7 -3.54 -4.15 -4.09
C THR A 7 -4.33 -5.41 -3.78
N GLU A 8 -5.64 -5.30 -3.59
CA GLU A 8 -6.54 -6.45 -3.41
C GLU A 8 -6.99 -7.10 -4.73
N GLY A 9 -6.56 -6.58 -5.88
CA GLY A 9 -6.96 -7.08 -7.20
C GLY A 9 -8.23 -6.45 -7.79
N MET A 10 -8.87 -5.50 -7.09
CA MET A 10 -10.00 -4.74 -7.63
C MET A 10 -9.52 -3.78 -8.72
N ALA A 11 -10.11 -3.85 -9.92
CA ALA A 11 -9.65 -3.14 -11.12
C ALA A 11 -9.46 -1.62 -10.92
N GLY A 12 -10.36 -0.96 -10.18
CA GLY A 12 -10.25 0.46 -9.86
C GLY A 12 -9.02 0.79 -9.01
N MET A 13 -8.78 0.00 -7.96
CA MET A 13 -7.60 0.15 -7.08
C MET A 13 -6.31 -0.18 -7.83
N GLU A 14 -6.33 -1.20 -8.69
CA GLU A 14 -5.18 -1.53 -9.52
C GLU A 14 -4.82 -0.40 -10.48
N SER A 15 -5.82 0.21 -11.13
CA SER A 15 -5.60 1.32 -12.06
C SER A 15 -4.96 2.52 -11.35
N GLN A 16 -5.43 2.88 -10.16
CA GLN A 16 -4.88 3.98 -9.37
C GLN A 16 -3.41 3.73 -8.99
N VAL A 17 -3.11 2.54 -8.49
CA VAL A 17 -1.76 2.21 -8.03
C VAL A 17 -0.79 2.05 -9.21
N LYS A 18 -1.21 1.39 -10.29
CA LYS A 18 -0.40 1.26 -11.52
C LYS A 18 -0.17 2.63 -12.17
N GLY A 19 -1.17 3.49 -12.20
CA GLY A 19 -1.06 4.86 -12.73
C GLY A 19 0.01 5.65 -11.99
N LEU A 20 -0.05 5.68 -10.66
CA LEU A 20 0.97 6.36 -9.85
C LEU A 20 2.36 5.72 -10.01
N ALA A 21 2.44 4.38 -9.99
CA ALA A 21 3.71 3.67 -10.16
C ALA A 21 4.36 3.96 -11.52
N ASN A 22 3.57 4.00 -12.59
CA ASN A 22 4.04 4.30 -13.93
C ASN A 22 4.51 5.74 -14.06
N ALA A 23 3.80 6.71 -13.46
CA ALA A 23 4.22 8.11 -13.45
C ALA A 23 5.56 8.29 -12.72
N VAL A 24 5.75 7.64 -11.57
CA VAL A 24 7.04 7.67 -10.86
C VAL A 24 8.12 6.97 -11.67
N SER A 25 7.79 5.82 -12.27
CA SER A 25 8.71 5.07 -13.13
C SER A 25 9.18 5.90 -14.34
N SER A 26 8.29 6.63 -15.01
CA SER A 26 8.68 7.48 -16.14
C SER A 26 9.63 8.62 -15.76
N LEU A 27 9.55 9.11 -14.51
CA LEU A 27 10.42 10.18 -14.02
C LEU A 27 11.76 9.66 -13.48
N THR A 28 11.80 8.45 -12.96
CA THR A 28 12.94 7.91 -12.20
C THR A 28 13.67 6.76 -12.87
N GLY A 29 13.04 6.11 -13.86
CA GLY A 29 13.52 4.87 -14.48
C GLY A 29 13.46 3.64 -13.56
N TRP A 30 12.73 3.69 -12.45
CA TRP A 30 12.64 2.57 -11.50
C TRP A 30 11.76 1.43 -12.02
N LYS A 31 12.15 0.18 -11.75
CA LYS A 31 11.37 -0.98 -12.19
C LYS A 31 10.12 -1.12 -11.32
N VAL A 32 8.96 -1.27 -11.97
CA VAL A 32 7.67 -1.50 -11.29
C VAL A 32 7.40 -2.99 -11.19
N GLU A 33 7.15 -3.46 -9.97
CA GLU A 33 6.66 -4.80 -9.70
C GLU A 33 5.24 -4.70 -9.16
N ASN A 34 4.30 -5.43 -9.77
CA ASN A 34 2.92 -5.44 -9.33
C ASN A 34 2.58 -6.72 -8.57
N ARG A 35 2.05 -6.59 -7.35
CA ARG A 35 1.58 -7.72 -6.54
C ARG A 35 0.15 -7.50 -6.06
N GLN A 36 -0.58 -8.60 -5.96
CA GLN A 36 -1.89 -8.64 -5.30
C GLN A 36 -1.74 -9.28 -3.92
N ALA A 37 -2.24 -8.62 -2.89
CA ALA A 37 -2.31 -9.13 -1.53
C ALA A 37 -3.52 -10.07 -1.40
N GLN A 38 -3.32 -11.35 -1.68
CA GLN A 38 -4.35 -12.37 -1.45
C GLN A 38 -4.14 -13.00 -0.07
N ALA A 39 -4.87 -12.47 0.92
CA ALA A 39 -4.87 -13.06 2.26
C ALA A 39 -5.37 -14.51 2.21
N LYS A 40 -4.70 -15.43 2.90
CA LYS A 40 -5.16 -16.82 3.07
C LYS A 40 -6.19 -16.94 4.20
N ALA A 41 -6.97 -18.01 4.18
CA ALA A 41 -7.80 -18.38 5.32
C ALA A 41 -6.94 -18.59 6.59
N PRO A 42 -7.43 -18.20 7.78
CA PRO A 42 -8.74 -17.61 8.05
C PRO A 42 -8.79 -16.08 7.83
N TRP A 43 -7.67 -15.44 7.50
CA TRP A 43 -7.57 -13.98 7.40
C TRP A 43 -8.42 -13.38 6.28
N CYS A 44 -8.68 -14.13 5.21
CA CYS A 44 -9.61 -13.70 4.16
C CYS A 44 -11.07 -13.63 4.62
N TRP A 45 -11.43 -14.29 5.73
CA TRP A 45 -12.76 -14.27 6.34
C TRP A 45 -12.98 -13.05 7.23
N LEU A 46 -11.91 -12.36 7.63
CA LEU A 46 -12.03 -11.16 8.44
C LEU A 46 -12.46 -9.94 7.59
N PRO A 47 -13.16 -8.97 8.20
CA PRO A 47 -13.48 -7.70 7.57
C PRO A 47 -12.24 -7.00 7.01
N ALA A 48 -12.42 -6.23 5.94
CA ALA A 48 -11.33 -5.45 5.37
C ALA A 48 -10.73 -4.48 6.40
N GLY A 49 -9.40 -4.36 6.46
CA GLY A 49 -8.70 -3.58 7.49
C GLY A 49 -8.47 -4.32 8.82
N VAL A 50 -9.18 -5.42 9.08
CA VAL A 50 -9.03 -6.23 10.30
C VAL A 50 -8.13 -7.44 10.02
N CYS A 51 -6.83 -7.19 9.84
CA CYS A 51 -5.83 -8.26 9.78
C CYS A 51 -4.86 -8.10 10.97
N PRO A 52 -4.96 -8.94 12.00
CA PRO A 52 -4.12 -8.81 13.20
C PRO A 52 -2.65 -9.18 12.91
N LEU A 53 -2.43 -9.99 11.86
CA LEU A 53 -1.12 -10.57 11.55
C LEU A 53 -0.80 -10.48 10.05
N PRO A 54 -0.59 -9.28 9.49
CA PRO A 54 -0.32 -9.09 8.06
C PRO A 54 0.93 -9.85 7.59
N GLN A 55 1.91 -10.08 8.45
CA GLN A 55 3.09 -10.88 8.10
C GLN A 55 2.80 -12.36 7.83
N PHE A 56 1.69 -12.88 8.35
CA PHE A 56 1.30 -14.30 8.24
C PHE A 56 0.09 -14.51 7.33
N SER A 57 -0.55 -13.43 6.86
CA SER A 57 -1.72 -13.53 6.00
C SER A 57 -1.39 -13.80 4.54
N LEU A 58 -0.20 -13.40 4.08
CA LEU A 58 0.23 -13.65 2.71
C LEU A 58 0.86 -15.04 2.53
N PRO A 59 0.68 -15.67 1.36
CA PRO A 59 1.46 -16.85 0.97
C PRO A 59 2.96 -16.63 1.13
N ALA A 60 3.73 -17.70 1.37
CA ALA A 60 5.18 -17.63 1.57
C ALA A 60 5.92 -16.90 0.43
N HIS A 61 5.49 -17.10 -0.82
CA HIS A 61 6.08 -16.46 -2.01
C HIS A 61 5.72 -14.97 -2.14
N GLN A 62 4.73 -14.47 -1.39
CA GLN A 62 4.30 -13.06 -1.38
C GLN A 62 4.72 -12.34 -0.09
N LYS A 63 5.48 -13.00 0.80
CA LYS A 63 5.96 -12.36 2.03
C LYS A 63 6.76 -11.10 1.69
N LEU A 64 6.42 -10.01 2.37
CA LEU A 64 7.13 -8.75 2.30
C LEU A 64 8.30 -8.82 3.28
N SER A 65 9.47 -9.17 2.76
CA SER A 65 10.74 -9.23 3.50
C SER A 65 11.82 -8.49 2.73
N ALA A 66 12.98 -8.29 3.37
CA ALA A 66 14.15 -7.78 2.69
C ALA A 66 14.52 -8.67 1.46
N PRO A 67 15.04 -8.09 0.37
CA PRO A 67 15.38 -6.67 0.19
C PRO A 67 14.14 -5.78 0.02
N TRP A 68 14.11 -4.67 0.76
CA TRP A 68 12.97 -3.75 0.76
C TRP A 68 12.93 -2.89 -0.52
N PRO A 69 11.75 -2.64 -1.12
CA PRO A 69 11.63 -1.72 -2.24
C PRO A 69 11.90 -0.29 -1.78
N LYS A 70 12.29 0.60 -2.71
CA LYS A 70 12.47 2.02 -2.37
C LYS A 70 11.15 2.74 -2.22
N LEU A 71 10.16 2.33 -3.00
CA LEU A 71 8.79 2.85 -2.94
C LEU A 71 7.80 1.69 -2.87
N LEU A 72 6.88 1.75 -1.92
CA LEU A 72 5.73 0.85 -1.84
C LEU A 72 4.46 1.68 -2.02
N ILE A 73 3.66 1.35 -3.02
CA ILE A 73 2.36 2.00 -3.28
C ILE A 73 1.25 0.99 -3.01
N THR A 74 0.28 1.38 -2.20
CA THR A 74 -0.83 0.50 -1.82
C THR A 74 -2.17 1.19 -2.00
N CYS A 75 -3.24 0.42 -2.20
CA CYS A 75 -4.61 0.93 -2.24
C CYS A 75 -5.58 -0.09 -1.66
N GLY A 76 -6.59 0.39 -0.95
CA GLY A 76 -7.63 -0.44 -0.35
C GLY A 76 -7.35 -0.86 1.10
N ARG A 77 -8.42 -1.20 1.81
CA ARG A 77 -8.45 -1.37 3.27
C ARG A 77 -7.65 -2.59 3.75
N ARG A 78 -7.60 -3.69 2.99
CA ARG A 78 -6.76 -4.87 3.29
C ARG A 78 -5.30 -4.65 2.90
N SER A 79 -4.99 -3.73 1.99
CA SER A 79 -3.61 -3.42 1.61
C SER A 79 -2.89 -2.53 2.64
N PHE A 80 -3.64 -1.67 3.34
CA PHE A 80 -3.08 -0.70 4.30
C PHE A 80 -2.24 -1.33 5.43
N PRO A 81 -2.69 -2.41 6.12
CA PRO A 81 -1.89 -3.04 7.17
C PRO A 81 -0.52 -3.52 6.70
N TYR A 82 -0.39 -3.92 5.43
CA TYR A 82 0.91 -4.29 4.86
C TYR A 82 1.81 -3.07 4.64
N ALA A 83 1.27 -1.95 4.18
CA ALA A 83 2.02 -0.70 4.05
C ALA A 83 2.56 -0.24 5.40
N ALA A 84 1.71 -0.24 6.43
CA ALA A 84 2.10 0.08 7.81
C ALA A 84 3.19 -0.86 8.34
N MET A 85 3.05 -2.16 8.10
CA MET A 85 4.05 -3.16 8.49
C MET A 85 5.40 -2.91 7.78
N VAL A 86 5.40 -2.61 6.48
CA VAL A 86 6.63 -2.35 5.72
C VAL A 86 7.27 -1.04 6.16
N ALA A 87 6.48 0.02 6.41
CA ALA A 87 6.99 1.28 6.95
C ALA A 87 7.77 1.04 8.27
N GLN A 88 7.18 0.24 9.17
CA GLN A 88 7.82 -0.12 10.44
C GLN A 88 9.07 -1.00 10.25
N LYS A 89 8.96 -2.09 9.48
CA LYS A 89 10.04 -3.10 9.35
C LYS A 89 11.21 -2.65 8.48
N SER A 90 10.96 -1.78 7.49
CA SER A 90 12.00 -1.27 6.60
C SER A 90 12.94 -0.27 7.29
N LYS A 91 12.55 0.27 8.46
CA LYS A 91 13.32 1.29 9.21
C LYS A 91 13.72 2.48 8.33
N GLY A 92 12.79 2.96 7.50
CA GLY A 92 13.01 4.09 6.59
C GLY A 92 13.65 3.74 5.24
N GLN A 93 13.93 2.45 4.96
CA GLN A 93 14.44 2.04 3.64
C GLN A 93 13.39 2.10 2.54
N THR A 94 12.11 2.01 2.90
CA THR A 94 10.97 2.09 1.99
C THR A 94 10.17 3.35 2.28
N PHE A 95 9.96 4.17 1.26
CA PHE A 95 8.93 5.21 1.30
C PHE A 95 7.57 4.57 0.97
N THR A 96 6.59 4.75 1.85
CA THR A 96 5.27 4.12 1.74
C THR A 96 4.20 5.14 1.36
N VAL A 97 3.46 4.85 0.29
CA VAL A 97 2.32 5.65 -0.18
C VAL A 97 1.06 4.78 -0.13
N HIS A 98 0.00 5.31 0.46
CA HIS A 98 -1.31 4.68 0.46
C HIS A 98 -2.33 5.55 -0.27
N ILE A 99 -3.08 4.97 -1.20
CA ILE A 99 -4.18 5.62 -1.90
C ILE A 99 -5.48 5.22 -1.21
N GLN A 100 -6.38 6.20 -1.06
CA GLN A 100 -7.64 6.19 -0.27
C GLN A 100 -7.44 6.53 1.21
N ALA A 101 -8.52 6.97 1.84
CA ALA A 101 -8.58 7.16 3.28
C ALA A 101 -8.47 5.81 4.01
N PRO A 102 -7.46 5.61 4.89
CA PRO A 102 -7.38 4.41 5.69
C PRO A 102 -8.27 4.52 6.94
N ASP A 103 -8.81 3.40 7.39
CA ASP A 103 -9.58 3.34 8.64
C ASP A 103 -8.73 3.48 9.90
N SER A 104 -7.41 3.37 9.76
CA SER A 104 -6.50 3.31 10.90
C SER A 104 -5.31 4.23 10.70
N GLY A 105 -4.91 4.90 11.79
CA GLY A 105 -3.82 5.89 11.95
C GLY A 105 -3.06 6.34 10.71
N LEU A 106 -3.27 7.61 10.33
CA LEU A 106 -2.59 8.26 9.21
C LEU A 106 -1.06 8.24 9.32
N ASN A 107 -0.54 8.24 10.55
CA ASN A 107 0.89 8.25 10.88
C ASN A 107 1.61 6.90 10.70
N LYS A 108 0.92 5.86 10.23
CA LYS A 108 1.52 4.53 10.01
C LYS A 108 2.26 4.38 8.68
N VAL A 109 2.09 5.34 7.77
CA VAL A 109 2.73 5.38 6.45
C VAL A 109 3.33 6.77 6.20
N ASN A 110 4.20 6.88 5.20
CA ASN A 110 4.88 8.15 4.91
C ASN A 110 3.96 9.15 4.22
N LEU A 111 3.07 8.69 3.34
CA LEU A 111 2.16 9.54 2.57
C LEU A 111 0.82 8.84 2.32
N ILE A 112 -0.25 9.62 2.42
CA ILE A 112 -1.61 9.21 2.07
C ILE A 112 -2.12 10.11 0.95
N VAL A 113 -2.70 9.50 -0.07
CA VAL A 113 -3.34 10.17 -1.19
C VAL A 113 -4.82 9.84 -1.13
N ALA A 114 -5.63 10.77 -0.63
CA ALA A 114 -7.06 10.54 -0.39
C ALA A 114 -7.92 11.51 -1.22
N PRO A 115 -9.08 11.08 -1.75
CA PRO A 115 -10.04 12.00 -2.35
C PRO A 115 -10.54 13.05 -1.35
N MET A 116 -10.83 14.26 -1.82
CA MET A 116 -11.36 15.34 -0.98
C MET A 116 -12.70 14.98 -0.32
N HIS A 117 -13.54 14.20 -0.99
CA HIS A 117 -14.84 13.79 -0.47
C HIS A 117 -14.77 12.86 0.75
N ASP A 118 -13.61 12.25 1.02
CA ASP A 118 -13.37 11.43 2.22
C ASP A 118 -13.00 12.28 3.45
N ALA A 119 -12.89 13.61 3.29
CA ALA A 119 -12.56 14.57 4.36
C ALA A 119 -11.30 14.22 5.19
N THR A 120 -10.39 13.40 4.65
CA THR A 120 -9.17 12.98 5.33
C THR A 120 -8.14 14.10 5.25
N THR A 121 -7.63 14.53 6.40
CA THR A 121 -6.65 15.63 6.52
C THR A 121 -5.53 15.24 7.48
N GLY A 122 -4.33 15.77 7.25
CA GLY A 122 -3.17 15.49 8.08
C GLY A 122 -1.87 15.99 7.44
N PRO A 123 -0.77 16.04 8.22
CA PRO A 123 0.51 16.55 7.73
C PRO A 123 1.13 15.69 6.62
N ASN A 124 0.70 14.43 6.49
CA ASN A 124 1.16 13.48 5.46
C ASN A 124 0.04 13.10 4.48
N VAL A 125 -0.96 13.95 4.30
CA VAL A 125 -2.09 13.70 3.40
C VAL A 125 -2.05 14.67 2.22
N ILE A 126 -2.09 14.13 1.01
CA ILE A 126 -2.36 14.86 -0.23
C ILE A 126 -3.79 14.55 -0.64
N GLN A 127 -4.59 15.60 -0.79
CA GLN A 127 -5.95 15.46 -1.27
C GLN A 127 -6.02 15.49 -2.80
N THR A 128 -6.85 14.63 -3.37
CA THR A 128 -7.13 14.61 -4.81
C THR A 128 -8.58 15.01 -5.09
N LEU A 129 -8.85 15.49 -6.29
CA LEU A 129 -10.20 15.82 -6.78
C LEU A 129 -11.10 14.59 -7.00
N GLY A 130 -10.60 13.39 -6.68
CA GLY A 130 -11.18 12.09 -7.05
C GLY A 130 -12.68 11.94 -6.84
#